data_AF-A0AAV5EPV7-F1
#
_entry.id   AF-A0AAV5EPV7-F1
#
_cell.length_a   1.000
_cell.length_b   1.000
_cell.length_c   1.000
_cell.angle_alpha   90.00
_cell.angle_beta   90.00
_cell.angle_gamma   90.00
#
_symmetry.space_group_name_H-M   'P 1'
#
loop_
_entity.id
_entity.type
_entity.pdbx_description
1 polymer ?
#
loop_
_entity_poly.entity_id
_entity_poly.type
_entity_poly.pdbx_seq_one_letter_code
_entity_poly.pdbx_strand_id
1 'polypeptide(L)'
;MAEAVAGLLTSAIVKIVSDKLRFAISEQANYLAGNFNDDLEEMKDAMESMAVVFKDAEKQSIRNESVRLWLKRLKNAALDISDMLDEYQDNDAQAAAKVRN
;
A
#
# COMPACT_ATOMS: atom_id res chain seq x y z
N MET A 1 14.41 -16.23 -18.47
CA MET A 1 13.12 -16.64 -17.85
C MET A 1 12.96 -16.16 -16.41
N ALA A 2 14.02 -16.01 -15.60
CA ALA A 2 13.93 -15.54 -14.20
C ALA A 2 13.68 -14.02 -14.02
N GLU A 3 13.86 -13.21 -15.07
CA GLU A 3 13.77 -11.74 -15.01
C GLU A 3 12.32 -11.21 -14.91
N ALA A 4 11.31 -12.04 -15.22
CA ALA A 4 9.90 -11.64 -15.19
C ALA A 4 9.23 -11.76 -13.81
N VAL A 5 9.82 -12.53 -12.88
CA VAL A 5 9.15 -12.90 -11.62
C VAL A 5 9.26 -11.79 -10.56
N ALA A 6 10.33 -10.98 -10.59
CA ALA A 6 10.46 -9.84 -9.67
C ALA A 6 9.53 -8.66 -10.05
N GLY A 7 9.35 -8.41 -11.35
CA GLY A 7 8.55 -7.29 -11.89
C GLY A 7 7.04 -7.37 -11.61
N LEU A 8 6.52 -8.58 -11.38
CA LEU A 8 5.11 -8.78 -11.09
C LEU A 8 4.77 -8.56 -9.61
N LEU A 9 5.74 -8.79 -8.71
CA LEU A 9 5.47 -8.80 -7.28
C LEU A 9 5.41 -7.39 -6.68
N THR A 10 6.24 -6.45 -7.13
CA THR A 10 6.27 -5.09 -6.55
C THR A 10 5.15 -4.22 -7.10
N SER A 11 4.90 -4.27 -8.42
CA SER A 11 3.74 -3.60 -9.05
C SER A 11 2.40 -4.08 -8.48
N ALA A 12 2.26 -5.38 -8.22
CA ALA A 12 1.03 -5.93 -7.63
C ALA A 12 0.82 -5.42 -6.20
N ILE A 13 1.88 -5.34 -5.40
CA ILE A 13 1.79 -4.88 -4.00
C ILE A 13 1.46 -3.40 -3.90
N VAL A 14 2.08 -2.55 -4.72
CA VAL A 14 1.70 -1.12 -4.76
C VAL A 14 0.22 -0.96 -5.11
N LYS A 15 -0.26 -1.75 -6.08
CA LYS A 15 -1.68 -1.70 -6.48
C LYS A 15 -2.60 -2.14 -5.33
N ILE A 16 -2.27 -3.23 -4.63
CA ILE A 16 -3.03 -3.71 -3.47
C ILE A 16 -3.11 -2.62 -2.39
N VAL A 17 -1.99 -1.98 -2.05
CA VAL A 17 -1.99 -0.93 -1.02
C VAL A 17 -2.77 0.29 -1.49
N SER A 18 -2.61 0.74 -2.74
CA SER A 18 -3.39 1.84 -3.30
C SER A 18 -4.90 1.56 -3.29
N ASP A 19 -5.33 0.33 -3.62
CA ASP A 19 -6.74 -0.06 -3.58
C ASP A 19 -7.28 -0.08 -2.14
N LYS A 20 -6.50 -0.57 -1.18
CA LYS A 20 -6.88 -0.55 0.25
C LYS A 20 -6.96 0.87 0.81
N LEU A 21 -6.05 1.76 0.43
CA LEU A 21 -6.08 3.18 0.81
C LEU A 21 -7.33 3.87 0.25
N ARG A 22 -7.67 3.62 -1.03
CA ARG A 22 -8.90 4.13 -1.64
C ARG A 22 -10.15 3.66 -0.89
N PHE A 23 -10.19 2.39 -0.50
CA PHE A 23 -11.30 1.87 0.29
C PHE A 23 -11.38 2.56 1.65
N ALA A 24 -10.27 2.65 2.37
CA ALA A 24 -10.19 3.30 3.67
C ALA A 24 -10.63 4.78 3.61
N ILE A 25 -10.21 5.54 2.59
CA ILE A 25 -10.67 6.91 2.34
C ILE A 25 -12.18 6.94 2.10
N SER A 26 -12.70 6.02 1.28
CA SER A 26 -14.13 6.00 0.91
C SER A 26 -15.08 5.61 2.05
N GLU A 27 -14.70 4.66 2.92
CA GLU A 27 -15.50 4.30 4.10
C GLU A 27 -15.57 5.45 5.11
N GLN A 28 -14.51 6.25 5.15
CA GLN A 28 -14.27 7.20 6.22
C GLN A 28 -14.60 8.64 5.88
N ALA A 29 -15.00 8.91 4.63
CA ALA A 29 -15.50 10.20 4.17
C ALA A 29 -16.62 10.79 5.07
N ASN A 30 -17.25 9.97 5.92
CA ASN A 30 -18.28 10.39 6.87
C ASN A 30 -17.90 10.30 8.38
N TYR A 31 -16.77 9.71 8.77
CA TYR A 31 -16.50 9.34 10.18
C TYR A 31 -15.15 9.81 10.75
N LEU A 32 -14.17 10.15 9.91
CA LEU A 32 -12.86 10.59 10.39
C LEU A 32 -12.72 12.10 10.56
N ALA A 33 -11.90 12.49 11.54
CA ALA A 33 -11.39 13.86 11.65
C ALA A 33 -10.52 14.19 10.43
N GLY A 34 -10.73 15.36 9.82
CA GLY A 34 -10.18 15.74 8.50
C GLY A 34 -8.71 15.41 8.28
N ASN A 35 -7.84 15.63 9.28
CA ASN A 35 -6.40 15.36 9.14
C ASN A 35 -6.07 13.90 8.79
N PHE A 36 -6.82 12.92 9.29
CA PHE A 36 -6.48 11.51 9.04
C PHE A 36 -6.90 11.07 7.62
N ASN A 37 -7.93 11.68 7.04
CA ASN A 37 -8.26 11.44 5.63
C ASN A 37 -7.20 12.04 4.70
N ASP A 38 -6.72 13.24 5.02
CA ASP A 38 -5.64 13.90 4.29
C ASP A 38 -4.34 13.07 4.35
N ASP A 39 -4.00 12.51 5.52
CA ASP A 39 -2.84 11.61 5.68
C ASP A 39 -2.94 10.35 4.80
N LEU A 40 -4.13 9.74 4.70
CA LEU A 40 -4.36 8.58 3.85
C LEU A 40 -4.27 8.92 2.35
N GLU A 41 -4.72 10.11 1.96
CA GLU A 41 -4.63 10.60 0.59
C GLU A 41 -3.18 10.90 0.19
N GLU A 42 -2.40 11.54 1.05
CA GLU A 42 -0.95 11.73 0.85
C GLU A 42 -0.23 10.38 0.70
N MET A 43 -0.59 9.39 1.53
CA MET A 43 0.04 8.07 1.48
C MET A 43 -0.30 7.33 0.17
N LYS A 44 -1.53 7.50 -0.34
CA LYS A 44 -1.95 6.96 -1.64
C LYS A 44 -1.14 7.59 -2.78
N ASP A 45 -1.01 8.91 -2.79
CA ASP A 45 -0.31 9.62 -3.87
C ASP A 45 1.20 9.31 -3.88
N ALA A 46 1.80 9.14 -2.69
CA ALA A 46 3.16 8.65 -2.58
C ALA A 46 3.32 7.24 -3.18
N MET A 47 2.41 6.31 -2.86
CA MET A 47 2.42 4.95 -3.40
C MET A 47 2.25 4.93 -4.94
N GLU A 48 1.32 5.72 -5.47
CA GLU A 48 1.08 5.84 -6.92
C GLU A 48 2.31 6.43 -7.64
N SER A 49 2.96 7.44 -7.04
CA SER A 49 4.21 8.02 -7.56
C SER A 49 5.36 7.00 -7.55
N MET A 50 5.44 6.19 -6.50
CA MET A 50 6.46 5.14 -6.35
C MET A 50 6.26 4.00 -7.36
N ALA A 51 5.05 3.74 -7.83
CA ALA A 51 4.78 2.72 -8.86
C ALA A 51 5.60 2.95 -10.14
N VAL A 52 5.76 4.21 -10.55
CA VAL A 52 6.55 4.59 -11.73
C VAL A 52 8.04 4.33 -11.49
N VAL A 53 8.54 4.74 -10.33
CA VAL A 53 9.95 4.54 -9.94
C VAL A 53 10.27 3.05 -9.78
N PHE A 54 9.35 2.26 -9.25
CA PHE A 54 9.55 0.82 -9.04
C PHE A 54 9.68 0.08 -10.36
N LYS A 55 8.88 0.43 -11.36
CA LYS A 55 8.98 -0.19 -12.69
C LYS A 55 10.36 -0.03 -13.31
N ASP A 56 11.02 1.11 -13.10
CA ASP A 56 12.36 1.35 -13.62
C ASP A 56 13.45 0.78 -12.70
N ALA A 57 13.26 0.84 -11.38
CA ALA A 57 14.13 0.20 -10.41
C ALA A 57 14.16 -1.34 -10.58
N GLU A 58 13.03 -1.98 -10.92
CA GLU A 58 12.95 -3.42 -11.14
C GLU A 58 13.84 -3.87 -12.30
N LYS A 59 13.86 -3.12 -13.41
CA LYS A 59 14.77 -3.39 -14.55
C LYS A 59 16.23 -3.25 -14.12
N GLN A 60 16.55 -2.25 -13.30
CA GLN A 60 17.91 -2.03 -12.81
C GLN A 60 18.35 -3.08 -11.77
N SER A 61 17.42 -3.66 -11.02
CA SER A 61 17.69 -4.64 -9.95
C SER A 61 18.37 -5.92 -10.45
N ILE A 62 18.23 -6.22 -11.75
CA ILE A 62 18.87 -7.38 -12.42
C ILE A 62 20.39 -7.29 -12.29
N ARG A 63 20.95 -6.08 -12.38
CA ARG A 63 22.40 -5.85 -12.40
C ARG A 63 22.90 -5.04 -11.20
N ASN A 64 21.99 -4.48 -10.39
CA ASN A 64 22.33 -3.63 -9.26
C ASN A 64 21.76 -4.18 -7.96
N GLU A 65 22.66 -4.70 -7.10
CA GLU A 65 22.29 -5.32 -5.83
C GLU A 65 21.70 -4.34 -4.82
N SER A 66 22.17 -3.08 -4.83
CA SER A 66 21.63 -2.03 -3.96
C SER A 66 20.18 -1.72 -4.32
N VAL A 67 19.86 -1.66 -5.61
CA VAL A 67 18.47 -1.47 -6.09
C VAL A 67 17.60 -2.67 -5.69
N ARG A 68 18.12 -3.89 -5.83
CA ARG A 68 17.42 -5.11 -5.41
C ARG A 68 17.13 -5.13 -3.90
N LEU A 69 18.07 -4.68 -3.08
CA LEU A 69 17.89 -4.57 -1.63
C LEU A 69 16.81 -3.55 -1.28
N TRP A 70 16.83 -2.36 -1.91
CA TRP A 70 15.83 -1.32 -1.67
C TRP A 70 14.42 -1.77 -2.07
N LEU A 71 14.25 -2.42 -3.23
CA LEU A 71 12.96 -2.99 -3.64
C LEU A 71 12.41 -4.01 -2.64
N LYS A 72 13.27 -4.85 -2.07
CA LYS A 72 12.86 -5.81 -1.04
C LYS A 72 12.36 -5.12 0.23
N ARG A 73 13.02 -4.04 0.67
CA ARG A 73 12.60 -3.26 1.85
C ARG A 73 11.26 -2.57 1.62
N LEU A 74 11.11 -1.97 0.44
CA LEU A 74 9.88 -1.29 0.04
C LEU A 74 8.70 -2.26 -0.06
N LYS A 75 8.94 -3.47 -0.57
CA LYS A 75 7.96 -4.55 -0.55
C LYS A 75 7.48 -4.86 0.86
N ASN A 76 8.41 -5.03 1.81
CA ASN A 76 8.05 -5.35 3.19
C ASN A 76 7.24 -4.21 3.82
N ALA A 77 7.67 -2.95 3.67
CA ALA A 77 6.94 -1.80 4.19
C ALA A 77 5.52 -1.70 3.62
N ALA A 78 5.33 -1.99 2.33
CA ALA A 78 4.01 -2.02 1.72
C ALA A 78 3.12 -3.17 2.26
N LEU A 79 3.70 -4.32 2.61
CA LEU A 79 2.98 -5.39 3.30
C LEU A 79 2.59 -4.97 4.72
N ASP A 80 3.50 -4.36 5.47
CA ASP A 80 3.22 -3.86 6.83
C ASP A 80 2.06 -2.84 6.80
N ILE A 81 2.05 -1.92 5.83
CA ILE A 81 0.95 -0.97 5.63
C ILE A 81 -0.35 -1.68 5.26
N SER A 82 -0.29 -2.67 4.37
CA SER A 82 -1.44 -3.47 3.96
C SER A 82 -2.08 -4.18 5.16
N ASP A 83 -1.28 -4.75 6.05
CA ASP A 83 -1.73 -5.45 7.25
C ASP A 83 -2.34 -4.45 8.26
N MET A 84 -1.71 -3.28 8.46
CA MET A 84 -2.28 -2.20 9.29
C MET A 84 -3.63 -1.71 8.78
N LEU A 85 -3.80 -1.57 7.45
CA LEU A 85 -5.07 -1.17 6.85
C LEU A 85 -6.16 -2.24 7.02
N ASP A 86 -5.80 -3.53 6.98
CA ASP A 86 -6.75 -4.63 7.26
C ASP A 86 -7.19 -4.61 8.73
N GLU A 87 -6.24 -4.50 9.67
CA GLU A 87 -6.56 -4.38 11.10
C GLU A 87 -7.44 -3.16 11.39
N TYR A 88 -7.19 -2.05 10.70
CA TYR A 88 -8.00 -0.85 10.80
C TYR A 88 -9.46 -1.10 10.39
N GLN A 89 -9.68 -1.70 9.23
CA GLN A 89 -11.00 -2.03 8.70
C GLN A 89 -11.75 -3.05 9.58
N ASP A 90 -11.05 -4.07 10.09
CA ASP A 90 -11.64 -5.08 10.97
C ASP A 90 -12.08 -4.49 12.33
N ASN A 91 -11.33 -3.52 12.86
CA ASN A 91 -11.66 -2.83 14.09
C ASN A 91 -12.87 -1.89 13.92
N ASP A 92 -12.94 -1.17 12.80
CA ASP A 92 -14.10 -0.33 12.46
C ASP A 92 -15.38 -1.17 12.29
N ALA A 93 -15.28 -2.32 11.61
CA ALA A 93 -16.39 -3.26 11.44
C ALA A 93 -16.90 -3.80 12.79
N GLN A 94 -15.98 -4.11 13.72
CA GLN A 94 -16.34 -4.57 15.08
C GLN A 94 -16.98 -3.46 15.92
N ALA A 95 -16.50 -2.21 15.81
CA ALA A 95 -17.09 -1.07 16.49
C ALA A 95 -18.54 -0.82 16.00
N ALA A 96 -18.77 -0.86 14.68
CA ALA A 96 -20.10 -0.71 14.08
C ALA A 96 -21.06 -1.84 14.49
N ALA A 97 -20.59 -3.09 14.58
CA ALA A 97 -21.40 -4.22 15.02
C ALA A 97 -21.84 -4.13 16.49
N LYS A 98 -21.02 -3.48 17.34
CA LYS A 98 -21.29 -3.33 18.77
C LYS A 98 -22.29 -2.21 19.10
N VAL A 99 -22.40 -1.20 18.23
CA VAL A 99 -23.41 -0.13 18.34
C VAL A 99 -24.82 -0.60 17.99
N ARG A 100 -24.93 -1.74 17.28
CA ARG A 100 -26.22 -2.30 16.80
C ARG A 100 -26.82 -3.40 17.69
N ASN A 101 -26.21 -3.73 18.82
CA ASN A 101 -26.74 -4.63 19.87
C ASN A 101 -27.03 -3.87 21.15
#